data_AF-A0A6L2PEM0-F1
#
_entry.id   AF-A0A6L2PEM0-F1
#
_cell.length_a   1.000
_cell.length_b   1.000
_cell.length_c   1.000
_cell.angle_alpha   90.00
_cell.angle_beta   90.00
_cell.angle_gamma   90.00
#
_symmetry.space_group_name_H-M   'P 1'
#
loop_
_entity.id
_entity.type
_entity.pdbx_description
1 polymer ?
#
loop_
_entity_poly.entity_id
_entity_poly.type
_entity_poly.pdbx_seq_one_letter_code
_entity_poly.pdbx_strand_id
1 'polypeptide(L)'
;MLQDKERVTKRFLEAAEKGIVVRKSSLSCQDLVHHLSKSGPIILLTDASLLHCDICKVNKLTSELRGCLPWSASYTGHYIVLCGYSLSNEKFLYRNPSLSDRVCAMSFATLDEARCSYGTDEDAILICSKSWTSESQ
;
A
#
# COMPACT_ATOMS: atom_id res chain seq x y z
N MET A 1 -8.74 -10.52 18.83
CA MET A 1 -8.37 -9.08 18.79
C MET A 1 -7.18 -8.73 19.67
N LEU A 2 -7.14 -9.08 20.96
CA LEU A 2 -6.02 -8.74 21.85
C LEU A 2 -4.66 -9.28 21.38
N GLN A 3 -4.59 -10.57 21.03
CA GLN A 3 -3.37 -11.20 20.51
C GLN A 3 -2.85 -10.53 19.22
N ASP A 4 -3.76 -10.05 18.37
CA ASP A 4 -3.37 -9.40 17.12
C ASP A 4 -2.78 -8.01 17.36
N LYS A 5 -3.40 -7.25 18.27
CA LYS A 5 -2.88 -5.96 18.75
C LYS A 5 -1.49 -6.11 19.36
N GLU A 6 -1.27 -7.11 20.20
CA GLU A 6 0.03 -7.39 20.82
C GLU A 6 1.09 -7.73 19.78
N ARG A 7 0.76 -8.62 18.83
CA ARG A 7 1.63 -9.00 17.71
C ARG A 7 2.04 -7.78 16.88
N VAL A 8 1.10 -6.90 16.54
CA VAL A 8 1.36 -5.69 15.75
C VAL A 8 2.18 -4.67 16.55
N THR A 9 1.85 -4.47 17.82
CA THR A 9 2.59 -3.57 18.72
C THR A 9 4.03 -4.01 18.86
N LYS A 10 4.28 -5.31 19.04
CA LYS A 10 5.62 -5.88 19.10
C LYS A 10 6.44 -5.56 17.84
N ARG A 11 5.84 -5.62 16.65
CA ARG A 11 6.53 -5.27 15.39
C ARG A 11 6.96 -3.81 15.33
N PHE A 12 6.13 -2.88 15.85
CA PHE A 12 6.52 -1.46 15.92
C PHE A 12 7.64 -1.22 16.92
N LEU A 13 7.63 -1.92 18.06
CA LEU A 13 8.73 -1.86 19.04
C LEU A 13 10.03 -2.39 18.45
N GLU A 14 10.01 -3.58 17.83
CA GLU A 14 11.18 -4.16 17.15
C GLU A 14 11.70 -3.26 16.01
N ALA A 15 10.81 -2.59 15.28
CA ALA A 15 11.19 -1.63 14.26
C ALA A 15 11.91 -0.43 14.86
N ALA A 16 11.41 0.12 15.97
CA ALA A 16 12.04 1.24 16.68
C ALA A 16 13.42 0.85 17.24
N GLU A 17 13.56 -0.35 17.81
CA GLU A 17 14.85 -0.90 18.28
C GLU A 17 15.88 -1.01 17.13
N LYS A 18 15.40 -1.28 15.90
CA LYS A 18 16.23 -1.32 14.68
C LYS A 18 16.44 0.06 14.04
N GLY A 19 15.98 1.14 14.69
CA GLY A 19 16.12 2.52 14.20
C GLY A 19 15.22 2.85 13.00
N ILE A 20 14.18 2.06 12.75
CA ILE A 20 13.16 2.33 11.72
C ILE A 20 12.14 3.30 12.33
N VAL A 21 12.02 4.49 11.74
CA VAL A 21 11.05 5.49 12.20
C VAL A 21 9.74 5.30 11.46
N VAL A 22 8.64 5.28 12.21
CA VAL A 22 7.29 5.12 11.69
C VAL A 22 6.46 6.37 11.95
N ARG A 23 5.75 6.88 10.93
CA ARG A 23 4.84 8.03 11.05
C ARG A 23 3.49 7.73 10.42
N LYS A 24 2.42 8.20 11.07
CA LYS A 24 1.07 8.24 10.48
C LYS A 24 0.83 9.58 9.80
N SER A 25 0.27 9.58 8.60
CA SER A 25 -0.08 10.79 7.85
C SER A 25 -1.19 10.50 6.85
N SER A 26 -1.97 11.52 6.48
CA SER A 26 -2.62 11.59 5.17
C SER A 26 -1.67 12.31 4.21
N LEU A 27 -1.61 11.87 2.95
CA LEU A 27 -0.60 12.26 1.97
C LEU A 27 -1.23 12.40 0.59
N SER A 28 -0.76 13.34 -0.22
CA SER A 28 -1.09 13.37 -1.65
C SER A 28 -0.32 12.29 -2.42
N CYS A 29 -0.74 11.96 -3.65
CA CYS A 29 0.04 11.11 -4.55
C CYS A 29 1.48 11.60 -4.74
N GLN A 30 1.69 12.93 -4.80
CA GLN A 30 3.02 13.52 -4.93
C GLN A 30 3.87 13.29 -3.68
N ASP A 31 3.27 13.37 -2.49
CA ASP A 31 3.97 13.10 -1.23
C ASP A 31 4.33 11.61 -1.10
N LEU A 32 3.47 10.70 -1.58
CA LEU A 32 3.78 9.27 -1.65
C LEU A 32 5.02 9.02 -2.51
N VAL A 33 5.07 9.60 -3.71
CA VAL A 33 6.25 9.51 -4.60
C VAL A 33 7.49 10.11 -3.93
N HIS A 34 7.35 11.29 -3.32
CA HIS A 34 8.46 11.95 -2.64
C HIS A 34 9.02 11.08 -1.51
N HIS A 35 8.16 10.53 -0.65
CA HIS A 35 8.57 9.65 0.45
C HIS A 35 9.22 8.37 -0.06
N LEU A 36 8.66 7.72 -1.08
CA LEU A 36 9.26 6.54 -1.71
C LEU A 36 10.66 6.84 -2.26
N SER A 37 10.87 8.04 -2.82
CA SER A 37 12.14 8.44 -3.40
C SER A 37 13.22 8.79 -2.36
N LYS A 38 12.84 9.23 -1.15
CA LYS A 38 13.77 9.78 -0.16
C LYS A 38 13.90 8.99 1.14
N SER A 39 12.87 8.25 1.53
CA SER A 39 12.72 7.78 2.90
C SER A 39 12.53 6.28 3.01
N GLY A 40 11.71 5.68 2.15
CA GLY A 40 11.40 4.27 2.24
C GLY A 40 10.01 3.86 1.76
N PRO A 41 9.67 2.57 1.96
CA PRO A 41 8.35 2.04 1.63
C PRO A 41 7.24 2.65 2.51
N ILE A 42 5.99 2.45 2.10
CA ILE A 42 4.81 2.94 2.80
C ILE A 42 3.82 1.79 2.95
N ILE A 43 3.27 1.59 4.15
CA ILE A 43 2.15 0.67 4.34
C ILE A 43 0.87 1.51 4.23
N LEU A 44 -0.01 1.16 3.29
CA LEU A 44 -1.27 1.86 3.03
C LEU A 44 -2.45 0.98 3.36
N LEU A 45 -3.47 1.57 4.00
CA LEU A 45 -4.82 1.00 4.01
C LEU A 45 -5.52 1.35 2.70
N THR A 46 -6.17 0.37 2.08
CA THR A 46 -6.89 0.53 0.81
C THR A 46 -8.21 -0.21 0.86
N ASP A 47 -9.17 0.17 0.02
CA ASP A 47 -10.31 -0.68 -0.30
C ASP A 47 -9.88 -1.81 -1.25
N ALA A 48 -9.93 -3.05 -0.76
CA ALA A 48 -9.58 -4.25 -1.50
C ALA A 48 -10.44 -4.47 -2.75
N SER A 49 -11.66 -3.91 -2.79
CA SER A 49 -12.54 -4.01 -3.95
C SER A 49 -11.98 -3.26 -5.16
N LEU A 50 -11.19 -2.20 -4.91
CA LEU A 50 -10.59 -1.32 -5.91
C LEU A 50 -9.13 -1.67 -6.24
N LEU A 51 -8.53 -2.61 -5.51
CA LEU A 51 -7.17 -3.07 -5.81
C LEU A 51 -7.12 -3.89 -7.10
N HIS A 52 -6.55 -3.27 -8.13
CA HIS A 52 -6.21 -3.88 -9.42
C HIS A 52 -4.69 -4.00 -9.58
N CYS A 53 -4.22 -4.97 -10.38
CA CYS A 53 -2.81 -5.17 -10.68
C CYS A 53 -2.65 -5.34 -12.19
N ASP A 54 -1.96 -4.41 -12.83
CA ASP A 54 -1.75 -4.38 -14.29
C ASP A 54 -0.82 -5.49 -14.78
N ILE A 55 -0.02 -6.08 -13.88
CA ILE A 55 0.95 -7.14 -14.18
C ILE A 55 0.34 -8.53 -13.96
N CYS A 56 -0.61 -8.64 -13.03
CA CYS A 56 -1.07 -9.91 -12.50
C CYS A 56 -2.22 -10.45 -13.36
N LYS A 57 -2.01 -11.58 -14.05
CA LYS A 57 -3.06 -12.25 -14.84
C LYS A 57 -4.26 -12.75 -14.03
N VAL A 58 -4.16 -12.78 -12.70
CA VAL A 58 -5.20 -13.29 -11.77
C VAL A 58 -6.37 -12.31 -11.63
N ASN A 59 -6.16 -11.01 -11.85
CA ASN A 59 -7.19 -9.98 -11.61
C ASN A 59 -8.21 -9.83 -12.74
N LYS A 60 -7.98 -10.39 -13.93
CA LYS A 60 -8.97 -10.34 -15.01
C LYS A 60 -10.24 -11.10 -14.65
N LEU A 61 -10.11 -12.34 -14.15
CA LEU A 61 -11.28 -13.19 -13.91
C LEU A 61 -12.10 -12.72 -12.70
N THR A 62 -11.44 -12.23 -11.65
CA THR A 62 -12.12 -11.76 -10.43
C THR A 62 -12.77 -10.39 -10.61
N SER A 63 -12.20 -9.49 -11.42
CA SER A 63 -12.79 -8.19 -11.71
C SER A 63 -14.01 -8.29 -12.62
N GLU A 64 -13.96 -9.15 -13.65
CA GLU A 64 -15.08 -9.37 -14.57
C GLU A 64 -16.28 -10.02 -13.84
N LEU A 65 -16.02 -11.01 -12.98
CA LEU A 65 -17.07 -11.69 -12.23
C LEU A 65 -17.73 -10.80 -11.16
N ARG A 66 -16.99 -9.84 -10.59
CA ARG A 66 -17.54 -8.83 -9.65
C ARG A 66 -18.53 -7.88 -10.34
N GLY A 67 -18.34 -7.58 -11.62
CA GLY A 67 -19.27 -6.73 -12.39
C GLY A 67 -20.59 -7.41 -12.76
N CYS A 68 -20.65 -8.74 -12.73
CA CYS A 68 -21.84 -9.52 -13.10
C CYS A 68 -22.71 -9.94 -11.92
N LEU A 69 -22.26 -9.73 -10.67
CA LEU A 69 -23.01 -10.10 -9.47
C LEU A 69 -23.61 -8.84 -8.83
N PRO A 70 -24.89 -8.85 -8.43
CA PRO A 70 -25.57 -7.68 -7.83
C PRO A 70 -25.12 -7.39 -6.38
N TRP A 71 -23.95 -7.89 -5.98
CA TRP A 71 -23.38 -7.60 -4.67
C TRP A 71 -22.77 -6.21 -4.73
N SER A 72 -23.40 -5.22 -4.09
CA SER A 72 -22.71 -3.98 -3.77
C SER A 72 -21.42 -4.34 -3.04
N ALA A 73 -20.27 -4.10 -3.65
CA ALA A 73 -18.98 -4.35 -3.01
C ALA A 73 -18.89 -3.41 -1.81
N SER A 74 -19.16 -3.96 -0.62
CA SER A 74 -18.97 -3.23 0.62
C SER A 74 -17.48 -3.00 0.82
N TYR A 75 -17.13 -1.81 1.33
CA TYR A 75 -15.77 -1.47 1.72
C TYR A 75 -15.11 -2.66 2.45
N THR A 76 -13.94 -3.07 1.96
CA THR A 76 -13.14 -4.13 2.58
C THR A 76 -11.72 -3.63 2.74
N GLY A 77 -11.35 -3.20 3.95
CA GLY A 77 -10.00 -2.70 4.22
C GLY A 77 -8.92 -3.76 4.00
N HIS A 78 -7.86 -3.39 3.28
CA HIS A 78 -6.70 -4.24 3.03
C HIS A 78 -5.40 -3.44 3.04
N TYR A 79 -4.42 -3.90 3.83
CA TYR A 79 -3.11 -3.27 3.90
C TYR A 79 -2.18 -3.80 2.80
N ILE A 80 -1.56 -2.88 2.06
CA ILE A 80 -0.52 -3.17 1.07
C ILE A 80 0.77 -2.43 1.42
N VAL A 81 1.88 -2.79 0.77
CA VAL A 81 3.15 -2.07 0.89
C VAL A 81 3.50 -1.43 -0.44
N LEU A 82 3.47 -0.09 -0.53
CA LEU A 82 4.12 0.62 -1.63
C LEU A 82 5.63 0.52 -1.48
N CYS A 83 6.29 0.08 -2.54
CA CYS A 83 7.73 -0.14 -2.56
C CYS A 83 8.45 0.58 -3.72
N GLY A 84 7.72 1.27 -4.59
CA GLY A 84 8.31 2.05 -5.67
C GLY A 84 7.27 2.73 -6.55
N TYR A 85 7.75 3.40 -7.59
CA TYR A 85 6.92 4.11 -8.55
C TYR A 85 7.61 4.17 -9.92
N SER A 86 6.84 4.45 -10.96
CA SER A 86 7.31 4.76 -12.31
C SER A 86 6.58 6.00 -12.80
N LEU A 87 7.30 7.12 -12.91
CA LEU A 87 6.73 8.38 -13.40
C LEU A 87 6.36 8.29 -14.89
N SER A 88 7.20 7.63 -15.70
CA SER A 88 6.95 7.49 -17.14
C SER A 88 5.72 6.66 -17.47
N ASN A 89 5.34 5.73 -16.59
CA ASN A 89 4.15 4.90 -16.77
C ASN A 89 2.99 5.29 -15.83
N GLU A 90 3.19 6.33 -15.00
CA GLU A 90 2.25 6.78 -13.96
C GLU A 90 1.74 5.66 -13.06
N LYS A 91 2.66 4.80 -12.59
CA LYS A 91 2.32 3.62 -11.77
C LYS A 91 3.01 3.61 -10.43
N PHE A 92 2.29 3.14 -9.42
CA PHE A 92 2.89 2.68 -8.18
C PHE A 92 3.23 1.20 -8.27
N LEU A 93 4.33 0.83 -7.62
CA LEU A 93 4.76 -0.55 -7.42
C LEU A 93 4.47 -0.94 -5.97
N TYR A 94 3.80 -2.08 -5.78
CA TYR A 94 3.36 -2.49 -4.45
C TYR A 94 3.45 -4.00 -4.25
N ARG A 95 3.53 -4.40 -2.98
CA ARG A 95 3.43 -5.79 -2.53
C ARG A 95 2.10 -5.99 -1.85
N ASN A 96 1.42 -7.08 -2.22
CA ASN A 96 0.15 -7.48 -1.63
C ASN A 96 0.39 -8.72 -0.73
N PRO A 97 0.24 -8.61 0.60
CA PRO A 97 0.45 -9.74 1.52
C PRO A 97 -0.45 -10.95 1.27
N SER A 98 -1.58 -10.78 0.59
CA SER A 98 -2.50 -11.88 0.22
C SER A 98 -2.08 -12.63 -1.04
N LEU A 99 -1.02 -12.19 -1.73
CA LEU A 99 -0.46 -12.85 -2.90
C LEU A 99 0.92 -13.43 -2.58
N SER A 100 1.37 -14.40 -3.37
CA SER A 100 2.74 -14.90 -3.29
C SER A 100 3.77 -13.77 -3.47
N ASP A 101 5.00 -13.96 -3.00
CA ASP A 101 6.10 -12.98 -3.11
C ASP A 101 6.30 -12.47 -4.55
N ARG A 102 5.70 -11.30 -4.84
CA ARG A 102 5.77 -10.62 -6.14
C ARG A 102 5.51 -9.13 -5.99
N VAL A 103 6.00 -8.35 -6.96
CA VAL A 103 5.67 -6.92 -7.10
C VAL A 103 4.51 -6.77 -8.09
N CYS A 104 3.48 -6.08 -7.63
CA CYS A 104 2.32 -5.67 -8.40
C CYS A 104 2.49 -4.22 -8.87
N ALA A 105 1.70 -3.78 -9.84
CA ALA A 105 1.66 -2.39 -10.27
C ALA A 105 0.23 -1.95 -10.57
N MET A 106 -0.08 -0.70 -10.28
CA MET A 106 -1.35 -0.07 -10.60
C MET A 106 -1.16 1.42 -10.88
N SER A 107 -2.10 2.05 -11.58
CA SER A 107 -2.02 3.47 -11.90
C SER A 107 -2.05 4.34 -10.63
N PHE A 108 -1.48 5.54 -10.70
CA PHE A 108 -1.58 6.54 -9.64
C PHE A 108 -3.03 6.82 -9.27
N ALA A 109 -3.89 7.05 -10.27
CA ALA A 109 -5.30 7.38 -10.05
C ALA A 109 -6.07 6.26 -9.34
N THR A 110 -5.90 5.01 -9.78
CA THR A 110 -6.60 3.87 -9.16
C THR A 110 -6.13 3.62 -7.73
N LEU A 111 -4.83 3.84 -7.44
CA LEU A 111 -4.36 3.70 -6.06
C LEU A 111 -4.93 4.82 -5.19
N ASP A 112 -4.95 6.06 -5.71
CA ASP A 112 -5.49 7.22 -4.99
C ASP A 112 -6.96 7.01 -4.64
N GLU A 113 -7.76 6.53 -5.59
CA GLU A 113 -9.14 6.13 -5.36
C GLU A 113 -9.27 5.05 -4.27
N ALA A 114 -8.45 3.99 -4.36
CA ALA A 114 -8.50 2.89 -3.41
C ALA A 114 -8.10 3.30 -1.98
N ARG A 115 -7.13 4.21 -1.81
CA ARG A 115 -6.67 4.68 -0.49
C ARG A 115 -7.50 5.84 0.09
N CYS A 116 -8.28 6.54 -0.73
CA CYS A 116 -9.14 7.66 -0.32
C CYS A 116 -10.61 7.23 -0.18
N SER A 117 -10.91 5.96 -0.42
CA SER A 117 -12.26 5.40 -0.30
C SER A 117 -12.76 5.41 1.13
N TYR A 118 -14.09 5.49 1.30
CA TYR A 118 -14.73 5.51 2.61
C TYR A 118 -14.25 4.36 3.51
N GLY A 119 -13.90 4.68 4.76
CA GLY A 119 -13.44 3.72 5.76
C GLY A 119 -11.93 3.44 5.76
N THR A 120 -11.17 4.03 4.84
CA THR A 120 -9.69 3.98 4.85
C THR A 120 -9.08 5.08 5.72
N ASP A 121 -9.79 6.18 5.92
CA ASP A 121 -9.33 7.41 6.60
C ASP A 121 -7.97 7.93 6.09
N GLU A 122 -7.61 7.56 4.85
CA GLU A 122 -6.32 7.81 4.22
C GLU A 122 -5.10 7.34 5.06
N ASP A 123 -5.29 6.28 5.84
CA ASP A 123 -4.27 5.74 6.74
C ASP A 123 -3.00 5.31 5.99
N ALA A 124 -1.92 6.08 6.17
CA ALA A 124 -0.58 5.74 5.70
C ALA A 124 0.40 5.61 6.86
N ILE A 125 1.20 4.54 6.82
CA ILE A 125 2.30 4.28 7.75
C ILE A 125 3.60 4.43 6.96
N LEU A 126 4.23 5.58 7.14
CA LEU A 126 5.50 5.94 6.51
C LEU A 126 6.65 5.22 7.21
N ILE A 127 7.49 4.52 6.44
CA ILE A 127 8.70 3.87 6.94
C ILE A 127 9.89 4.73 6.51
N CYS A 128 10.69 5.21 7.47
CA CYS A 128 11.94 5.90 7.21
C CYS A 128 13.13 5.03 7.66
N SER A 129 14.03 4.71 6.74
CA SER A 129 15.26 3.97 7.06
C SER A 129 16.51 4.82 6.81
N LYS A 130 17.48 4.77 7.73
CA LYS A 130 18.77 5.46 7.59
C LYS A 130 19.58 4.99 6.37
N SER A 131 19.39 3.75 5.93
CA SER A 131 20.05 3.21 4.74
C SER A 131 19.41 3.66 3.42
N TRP A 132 18.20 4.22 3.44
CA TRP A 132 17.51 4.65 2.21
C TRP A 132 18.11 5.95 1.65
N THR A 133 18.69 6.77 2.52
CA THR A 133 19.31 8.06 2.16
C THR A 133 20.74 7.93 1.64
N SER A 134 21.37 6.74 1.73
CA SER A 134 22.80 6.56 1.43
C SER A 134 23.14 6.05 0.02
N GLU A 135 22.15 5.72 -0.83
CA GLU A 135 22.40 5.17 -2.19
C GLU A 135 21.54 5.85 -3.26
N SER A 136 21.57 7.18 -3.34
CA SER A 136 20.94 7.91 -4.46
C SER A 136 21.78 9.08 -4.98
N GLN A 137 23.10 8.95 -4.94
CA GLN A 137 24.01 9.74 -5.78
C GLN A 137 24.55 8.88 -6.90
#